data_AF-A0A150VH76-F1
#
_entry.id   AF-A0A150VH76-F1
#
_cell.length_a   1.000
_cell.length_b   1.000
_cell.length_c   1.000
_cell.angle_alpha   90.00
_cell.angle_beta   90.00
_cell.angle_gamma   90.00
#
_symmetry.space_group_name_H-M   'P 1'
#
loop_
_entity.id
_entity.type
_entity.pdbx_description
1 polymer ?
#
loop_
_entity_poly.entity_id
_entity_poly.type
_entity_poly.pdbx_seq_one_letter_code
_entity_poly.pdbx_strand_id
1 'polypeptide(L)'
;MANGWSLLVSIIFIAAFSAVSWFASPKGENQTVWRSTLILSAWSCWLMWAITFLAQWHPLIAPERNDLRPEYVNGPVESSRMF
;
A
#
# COMPACT_ATOMS: atom_id res chain seq x y z
N MET A 1 -10.55 -4.30 1.62
CA MET A 1 -11.36 -3.71 0.52
C MET A 1 -10.77 -2.35 0.21
N ALA A 2 -10.45 -2.07 -1.06
CA ALA A 2 -9.96 -0.77 -1.48
C ALA A 2 -11.08 0.27 -1.31
N ASN A 3 -11.11 0.91 -0.14
CA ASN A 3 -12.03 2.01 0.15
C ASN A 3 -11.23 3.32 0.04
N GLY A 4 -11.84 4.40 -0.48
CA GLY A 4 -11.19 5.70 -0.66
C GLY A 4 -10.57 6.25 0.63
N TRP A 5 -11.09 5.83 1.78
CA TRP A 5 -10.54 6.09 3.11
C TRP A 5 -9.09 5.63 3.31
N SER A 6 -8.63 4.60 2.61
CA SER A 6 -7.27 4.06 2.74
C SER A 6 -6.20 5.09 2.34
N LEU A 7 -6.48 5.89 1.31
CA LEU A 7 -5.60 6.97 0.86
C LEU A 7 -5.53 8.09 1.90
N LEU A 8 -6.66 8.46 2.49
CA LEU A 8 -6.73 9.51 3.51
C LEU A 8 -5.98 9.08 4.80
N VAL A 9 -6.17 7.85 5.26
CA VAL A 9 -5.48 7.35 6.46
C VAL A 9 -3.97 7.27 6.22
N SER A 10 -3.55 6.74 5.08
CA SER A 10 -2.12 6.60 4.77
C SER A 10 -1.41 7.94 4.62
N ILE A 11 -2.03 8.95 3.99
CA ILE A 11 -1.40 10.26 3.84
C ILE A 11 -1.30 10.99 5.19
N ILE A 12 -2.30 10.87 6.06
CA ILE A 12 -2.25 11.41 7.43
C ILE A 12 -1.13 10.73 8.22
N PHE A 13 -1.00 9.41 8.10
CA PHE A 13 0.05 8.65 8.77
C PHE A 13 1.46 9.11 8.34
N ILE A 14 1.70 9.26 7.03
CA ILE A 14 3.00 9.71 6.50
C ILE A 14 3.29 11.17 6.86
N ALA A 15 2.28 12.03 6.85
CA ALA A 15 2.41 13.41 7.29
C ALA A 15 2.77 13.49 8.79
N ALA A 16 2.10 12.70 9.64
CA ALA A 16 2.41 12.60 11.06
C ALA A 16 3.82 12.06 11.30
N PHE A 17 4.21 10.99 10.59
CA PHE A 17 5.57 10.44 10.65
C PHE A 17 6.63 11.48 10.23
N SER A 18 6.34 12.27 9.20
CA SER A 18 7.23 13.35 8.73
C SER A 18 7.37 14.45 9.77
N ALA A 19 6.26 14.85 10.42
CA ALA A 19 6.27 15.82 11.51
C ALA A 19 7.07 15.31 12.71
N VAL A 20 6.83 14.06 13.14
CA VAL A 20 7.60 13.42 14.22
C VAL A 20 9.09 13.37 13.86
N SER A 21 9.44 12.96 12.64
CA SER A 21 10.83 12.93 12.18
C SER A 21 11.48 14.32 12.23
N TRP A 22 10.74 15.38 11.93
CA TRP A 22 11.24 16.75 12.00
C TRP A 22 11.57 17.20 13.42
N PHE A 23 10.65 16.96 14.37
CA PHE A 23 10.76 17.42 15.76
C PHE A 23 11.60 16.50 16.65
N ALA A 24 11.53 15.18 16.43
CA ALA A 24 12.22 14.17 17.22
C ALA A 24 13.65 13.86 16.71
N SER A 25 14.08 14.47 15.59
CA SER A 25 15.45 14.29 15.10
C SER A 25 16.49 14.80 16.12
N PRO A 26 17.50 13.97 16.46
CA PRO A 26 18.49 14.32 17.48
C PRO A 26 19.23 15.60 17.09
N LYS A 27 19.44 16.48 18.08
CA LYS A 27 20.21 17.71 17.89
C LYS A 27 21.70 17.34 17.82
N GLY A 28 22.33 17.62 16.70
CA GLY A 28 23.73 17.32 16.44
C GLY A 28 24.10 17.64 14.99
N GLU A 29 25.36 17.41 14.61
CA GLU A 29 25.88 17.71 13.27
C GLU A 29 25.08 17.01 12.16
N ASN A 30 24.61 15.79 12.42
CA ASN A 30 23.85 14.98 11.45
C ASN A 30 22.34 15.26 11.45
N GLN A 31 21.85 16.28 12.15
CA GLN A 31 20.40 16.53 12.28
C GLN A 31 19.71 16.70 10.92
N THR A 32 20.34 17.40 9.98
CA THR A 32 19.78 17.60 8.64
C THR A 32 19.69 16.29 7.86
N VAL A 33 20.71 15.42 8.00
CA VAL A 33 20.73 14.10 7.35
C VAL A 33 19.60 13.22 7.91
N TRP A 34 19.40 13.21 9.23
CA TRP A 34 18.29 12.49 9.85
C TRP A 34 16.93 12.95 9.34
N ARG A 35 16.70 14.27 9.31
CA ARG A 35 15.44 14.84 8.82
C ARG A 35 15.20 14.51 7.36
N SER A 36 16.19 14.75 6.49
CA SER A 36 16.02 14.58 5.06
C SER A 36 15.85 13.12 4.68
N THR A 37 16.68 12.21 5.18
CA THR A 37 16.62 10.78 4.85
C THR A 37 15.30 10.16 5.29
N LEU A 38 14.86 10.40 6.52
CA LEU A 38 13.59 9.82 7.02
C LEU A 38 12.38 10.32 6.24
N ILE A 39 12.31 11.62 5.96
CA ILE A 39 11.17 12.22 5.26
C ILE A 39 11.16 11.78 3.78
N LEU A 40 12.30 11.86 3.07
CA LEU A 40 12.37 11.45 1.66
C LEU A 40 12.04 9.96 1.48
N SER A 41 12.60 9.09 2.32
CA SER A 41 12.31 7.66 2.24
C SER A 41 10.83 7.39 2.48
N ALA A 42 10.22 7.98 3.51
CA ALA A 42 8.80 7.79 3.80
C ALA A 42 7.89 8.21 2.63
N TRP A 43 8.17 9.37 2.01
CA TRP A 43 7.42 9.84 0.85
C TRP A 43 7.64 8.97 -0.39
N SER A 44 8.88 8.54 -0.66
CA SER A 44 9.16 7.66 -1.81
C SER A 44 8.45 6.30 -1.71
N CYS A 45 8.46 5.68 -0.52
CA CYS A 45 7.77 4.43 -0.28
C CYS A 45 6.25 4.59 -0.37
N TRP A 46 5.71 5.69 0.18
CA TRP A 46 4.27 5.98 0.09
C TRP A 46 3.83 6.25 -1.34
N LEU A 47 4.59 7.00 -2.14
CA LEU A 47 4.25 7.25 -3.54
C LEU A 47 4.19 5.97 -4.37
N MET A 48 5.18 5.07 -4.21
CA MET A 48 5.16 3.77 -4.90
C MET A 48 3.90 2.96 -4.52
N TRP A 49 3.59 2.90 -3.23
CA TRP A 49 2.37 2.24 -2.75
C TRP A 49 1.08 2.92 -3.27
N ALA A 50 1.00 4.24 -3.23
CA ALA A 50 -0.19 4.99 -3.62
C ALA A 50 -0.48 4.81 -5.12
N ILE A 51 0.55 4.87 -5.96
CA ILE A 51 0.40 4.67 -7.41
C ILE A 51 -0.09 3.26 -7.72
N THR A 52 0.50 2.23 -7.09
CA THR A 52 0.07 0.83 -7.31
C THR A 52 -1.33 0.56 -6.79
N PHE A 53 -1.74 1.20 -5.69
CA PHE A 53 -3.11 1.17 -5.19
C PHE A 53 -4.09 1.83 -6.17
N LEU A 54 -3.76 3.04 -6.65
CA LEU A 54 -4.60 3.79 -7.60
C LEU A 54 -4.73 3.06 -8.95
N ALA A 55 -3.69 2.36 -9.39
CA ALA A 55 -3.72 1.56 -10.63
C ALA A 55 -4.76 0.42 -10.57
N GLN A 56 -5.11 -0.06 -9.37
CA GLN A 56 -6.16 -1.06 -9.17
C GLN A 56 -7.52 -0.44 -8.87
N TRP A 57 -7.60 0.88 -8.65
CA TRP A 57 -8.84 1.55 -8.30
C TRP A 57 -9.65 1.84 -9.56
N HIS A 58 -10.88 1.32 -9.61
CA HIS A 58 -11.74 1.36 -10.80
C HIS A 58 -11.09 0.71 -12.03
N PRO A 59 -10.82 -0.62 -11.98
CA PRO A 59 -10.13 -1.31 -13.07
C PRO A 59 -11.01 -1.36 -14.32
N LEU A 60 -10.40 -1.09 -15.48
CA LEU A 60 -11.04 -1.20 -16.79
C LEU A 60 -10.88 -2.60 -17.42
N ILE A 61 -9.91 -3.35 -16.93
CA ILE A 61 -9.54 -4.68 -17.42
C ILE A 61 -9.73 -5.67 -16.27
N ALA A 62 -10.38 -6.79 -16.57
CA ALA A 62 -10.50 -7.92 -15.65
C ALA A 62 -9.45 -8.99 -16.01
N PRO A 63 -8.93 -9.74 -15.03
CA PRO A 63 -7.98 -10.82 -15.29
C PRO A 63 -8.66 -11.96 -16.07
N GLU A 64 -8.06 -12.37 -17.19
CA GLU A 64 -8.46 -13.55 -17.96
C GLU A 64 -7.39 -14.64 -17.84
N ARG A 65 -7.80 -15.88 -17.56
CA ARG A 65 -6.88 -17.02 -17.42
C ARG A 65 -7.50 -18.29 -17.99
N ASN A 66 -6.73 -19.00 -18.83
CA ASN A 66 -7.17 -20.24 -19.48
C ASN A 66 -6.58 -21.51 -18.84
N ASP A 67 -5.69 -21.36 -17.86
CA ASP A 67 -5.04 -22.44 -17.13
C ASP A 67 -5.61 -22.55 -15.70
N LEU A 68 -6.94 -22.64 -15.61
CA LEU A 68 -7.62 -23.01 -14.37
C LEU A 68 -7.62 -24.54 -14.29
N ARG A 69 -7.29 -25.10 -13.11
CA ARG A 69 -7.57 -26.51 -12.84
C ARG A 69 -9.06 -26.77 -13.07
N PRO A 70 -9.46 -27.90 -13.70
CA PRO A 70 -10.83 -28.12 -14.17
C PRO A 70 -11.89 -27.89 -13.09
N GLU A 71 -11.60 -28.26 -11.85
CA GLU A 71 -12.50 -28.06 -10.71
C GLU A 71 -12.84 -26.58 -10.42
N TYR A 72 -11.98 -25.62 -10.74
CA TYR A 72 -12.19 -24.19 -10.46
C TYR A 72 -12.65 -23.37 -11.68
N VAL A 73 -12.79 -24.00 -12.85
CA VAL A 73 -13.15 -23.31 -14.11
C VAL A 73 -14.53 -22.64 -14.03
N ASN A 74 -15.49 -23.27 -13.33
CA ASN A 74 -16.87 -22.78 -13.21
C ASN A 74 -17.13 -21.97 -11.92
N GLY A 75 -16.08 -21.53 -11.24
CA GLY A 75 -16.17 -20.83 -9.96
C GLY A 75 -15.70 -21.67 -8.78
N PRO A 76 -15.81 -21.14 -7.54
CA PRO A 76 -15.36 -21.85 -6.34
C PRO A 76 -16.15 -23.14 -6.17
N VAL A 77 -15.46 -24.29 -6.07
CA VAL A 77 -16.08 -25.55 -5.69
C VAL A 77 -16.58 -25.40 -4.25
N GLU A 78 -17.89 -25.49 -4.06
CA GLU A 78 -18.44 -25.61 -2.72
C GLU A 78 -17.90 -26.93 -2.14
N SER A 79 -17.08 -26.84 -1.08
CA SER A 79 -16.57 -28.01 -0.37
C SER A 79 -17.75 -28.67 0.35
N SER A 80 -18.57 -29.41 -0.40
CA SER A 80 -19.56 -30.32 0.14
C SER A 80 -18.82 -31.48 0.78
N ARG A 81 -18.47 -31.29 2.06
CA ARG A 81 -18.08 -32.30 3.05
C ARG A 81 -17.30 -33.48 2.48
N MET A 82 -15.97 -33.36 2.48
CA MET A 82 -15.15 -34.54 2.75
C MET A 82 -15.19 -34.80 4.27
N PHE A 83 -16.22 -35.56 4.66
CA PHE A 83 -16.49 -36.18 5.97
C PHE A 83 -16.93 -35.23 7.11
#